data_AF-B4IIY0-F1
#
_entry.id   AF-B4IIY0-F1
#
_cell.length_a   1.000
_cell.length_b   1.000
_cell.length_c   1.000
_cell.angle_alpha   90.00
_cell.angle_beta   90.00
_cell.angle_gamma   90.00
#
_symmetry.space_group_name_H-M   'P 1'
#
loop_
_entity.id
_entity.type
_entity.pdbx_description
1 polymer ?
#
loop_
_entity_poly.entity_id
_entity_poly.type
_entity_poly.pdbx_seq_one_letter_code
_entity_poly.pdbx_strand_id
1 'polypeptide(L)'
;ILQQQMNEYKYHYLFTSFDLETYDLEDFKYNFVNITSFRLVDTADVGVKQILKDIGLYSHHIFKKPYLNLHFTKSTVLESEPALMFDSVYVFAIGLQTLEQSHSLTLSNISCEEENSWDGGLSLINYLNAVSSTTKQEITFY
;
A
#
# COMPACT_ATOMS: atom_id res chain seq x y z
N ILE A 1 -3.33 -28.36 0.81
CA ILE A 1 -1.89 -28.41 1.18
C ILE A 1 -1.65 -29.29 2.40
N LEU A 2 -2.42 -29.16 3.50
CA LEU A 2 -2.34 -30.07 4.67
C LEU A 2 -2.53 -31.56 4.35
N GLN A 3 -3.30 -31.88 3.31
CA GLN A 3 -3.59 -33.25 2.90
C GLN A 3 -2.43 -33.95 2.14
N GLN A 4 -1.36 -33.23 1.78
CA GLN A 4 -0.24 -33.76 1.00
C GLN A 4 1.11 -33.87 1.76
N GLN A 5 1.15 -33.66 3.09
CA GLN A 5 2.41 -33.74 3.87
C GLN A 5 3.58 -32.89 3.29
N MET A 6 3.27 -31.82 2.57
CA MET A 6 4.28 -30.89 2.01
C MET A 6 4.62 -29.74 2.96
N ASN A 7 4.16 -29.82 4.20
CA ASN A 7 4.40 -28.83 5.23
C ASN A 7 5.39 -29.44 6.24
N GLU A 8 6.64 -29.63 5.82
CA GLU A 8 7.74 -30.20 6.61
C GLU A 8 9.02 -29.38 6.34
N TYR A 9 10.01 -29.46 7.23
CA TYR A 9 11.25 -28.67 7.21
C TYR A 9 12.10 -28.72 5.92
N LYS A 10 11.88 -29.74 5.09
CA LYS A 10 12.57 -29.97 3.81
C LYS A 10 11.99 -29.15 2.66
N TYR A 11 10.83 -28.53 2.86
CA TYR A 11 10.20 -27.66 1.87
C TYR A 11 10.52 -26.18 2.14
N HIS A 12 10.68 -25.45 1.05
CA HIS A 12 10.92 -24.01 1.06
C HIS A 12 9.87 -23.36 0.17
N TYR A 13 9.11 -22.42 0.72
CA TYR A 13 8.08 -21.69 0.00
C TYR A 13 8.48 -20.25 -0.16
N LEU A 14 8.43 -19.75 -1.39
CA LEU A 14 8.51 -18.32 -1.68
C LEU A 14 7.09 -17.83 -2.02
N PHE A 15 6.56 -16.95 -1.19
CA PHE A 15 5.29 -16.29 -1.47
C PHE A 15 5.55 -14.99 -2.21
N THR A 16 4.83 -14.81 -3.32
CA THR A 16 4.88 -13.59 -4.14
C THR A 16 3.83 -12.56 -3.74
N SER A 17 3.02 -12.84 -2.70
CA SER A 17 2.09 -11.88 -2.13
C SER A 17 2.81 -10.97 -1.15
N PHE A 18 2.53 -9.67 -1.20
CA PHE A 18 3.04 -8.68 -0.25
C PHE A 18 2.28 -8.68 1.08
N ASP A 19 1.11 -9.31 1.10
CA ASP A 19 0.18 -9.30 2.24
C ASP A 19 0.22 -10.61 3.03
N LEU A 20 1.31 -11.38 2.94
CA LEU A 20 1.40 -12.68 3.62
C LEU A 20 1.11 -12.57 5.13
N GLU A 21 1.47 -11.45 5.75
CA GLU A 21 1.26 -11.19 7.18
C GLU A 21 -0.20 -10.98 7.59
N THR A 22 -1.12 -10.76 6.65
CA THR A 22 -2.56 -10.68 6.93
C THR A 22 -3.20 -12.05 7.02
N TYR A 23 -2.53 -13.09 6.49
CA TYR A 23 -3.02 -14.47 6.51
C TYR A 23 -2.66 -15.18 7.82
N ASP A 24 -3.55 -16.08 8.22
CA ASP A 24 -3.26 -17.00 9.33
C ASP A 24 -2.30 -18.09 8.85
N LEU A 25 -1.10 -18.10 9.43
CA LEU A 25 -0.03 -19.07 9.14
C LEU A 25 0.10 -20.12 10.25
N GLU A 26 -0.87 -20.25 11.15
CA GLU A 26 -0.81 -21.22 12.26
C GLU A 26 -0.52 -22.65 11.79
N ASP A 27 -1.11 -23.07 10.67
CA ASP A 27 -0.91 -24.40 10.09
C ASP A 27 0.55 -24.65 9.67
N PHE A 28 1.32 -23.61 9.35
CA PHE A 28 2.72 -23.71 8.92
C PHE A 28 3.71 -23.52 10.06
N LYS A 29 3.28 -22.87 11.16
CA LYS A 29 4.13 -22.48 12.28
C LYS A 29 4.82 -23.64 12.99
N TYR A 30 4.15 -24.79 13.06
CA TYR A 30 4.61 -25.92 13.89
C TYR A 30 5.47 -26.95 13.13
N ASN A 31 5.57 -26.84 11.80
CA ASN A 31 6.20 -27.86 10.98
C ASN A 31 7.61 -27.50 10.47
N PHE A 32 8.21 -26.42 11.01
CA PHE A 32 9.56 -25.95 10.71
C PHE A 32 9.82 -25.70 9.21
N VAL A 33 8.78 -25.46 8.43
CA VAL A 33 8.89 -25.12 7.00
C VAL A 33 9.50 -23.73 6.85
N ASN A 34 10.39 -23.56 5.88
CA ASN A 34 10.97 -22.25 5.58
C ASN A 34 10.03 -21.50 4.63
N ILE A 35 9.53 -20.37 5.10
CA ILE A 35 8.65 -19.49 4.34
C ILE A 35 9.39 -18.17 4.14
N THR A 36 9.59 -17.81 2.87
CA THR A 36 10.14 -16.52 2.48
C THR A 36 9.08 -15.69 1.79
N SER A 37 9.02 -14.41 2.11
CA SER A 37 8.08 -13.48 1.47
C SER A 37 8.62 -12.06 1.42
N PHE A 38 7.92 -11.23 0.68
CA PHE A 38 8.18 -9.80 0.57
C PHE A 38 7.14 -9.05 1.39
N ARG A 39 7.54 -7.98 2.06
CA ARG A 39 6.63 -6.98 2.62
C ARG A 39 6.88 -5.64 1.96
N LEU A 40 5.80 -4.98 1.55
CA LEU A 40 5.84 -3.66 0.94
C LEU A 40 5.73 -2.54 1.99
N VAL A 41 4.84 -2.71 2.97
CA VAL A 41 4.62 -1.73 4.05
C VAL A 41 5.69 -1.89 5.12
N ASP A 42 6.60 -0.92 5.23
CA ASP A 42 7.63 -0.95 6.29
C ASP A 42 7.03 -0.59 7.65
N THR A 43 6.58 -1.61 8.37
CA THR A 43 6.07 -1.45 9.75
C THR A 43 7.17 -1.23 10.79
N ALA A 44 8.45 -1.19 10.42
CA ALA A 44 9.55 -0.81 11.31
C ALA A 44 9.72 0.72 11.35
N ASP A 45 9.44 1.41 10.24
CA ASP A 45 9.50 2.87 10.13
C ASP A 45 8.56 3.57 11.13
N VAL A 46 9.06 4.63 11.75
CA VAL A 46 8.33 5.36 12.81
C VAL A 46 7.20 6.20 12.22
N GLY A 47 7.40 6.77 11.03
CA GLY A 47 6.38 7.53 10.32
C GLY A 47 5.22 6.65 9.89
N VAL A 48 5.51 5.49 9.29
CA VAL A 48 4.52 4.48 8.91
C VAL A 48 3.71 4.01 10.13
N LYS A 49 4.37 3.68 11.25
CA LYS A 49 3.66 3.30 12.49
C LYS A 49 2.66 4.36 12.96
N GLN A 50 3.03 5.63 12.88
CA GLN A 50 2.17 6.72 13.29
C GLN A 50 0.97 6.87 12.33
N ILE A 51 1.20 6.79 11.02
CA ILE A 51 0.13 6.80 10.00
C ILE A 51 -0.84 5.64 10.23
N LEU A 52 -0.33 4.41 10.43
CA LEU A 52 -1.17 3.23 10.69
C LEU A 52 -2.01 3.37 11.96
N LYS A 53 -1.45 3.96 13.01
CA LYS A 53 -2.17 4.27 14.24
C LYS A 53 -3.29 5.27 13.99
N ASP A 54 -3.02 6.34 13.25
CA ASP A 54 -4.02 7.37 12.93
C ASP A 54 -5.14 6.79 12.06
N ILE A 55 -4.81 6.01 11.03
CA ILE A 55 -5.78 5.27 10.20
C ILE A 55 -6.65 4.36 11.09
N GLY A 56 -6.06 3.61 12.02
CA GLY A 56 -6.80 2.76 12.95
C GLY A 56 -7.79 3.53 13.82
N LEU A 57 -7.38 4.68 14.37
CA LEU A 57 -8.23 5.56 15.17
C LEU A 57 -9.39 6.12 14.33
N TYR A 58 -9.12 6.70 13.16
CA TYR A 58 -10.15 7.25 12.28
C TYR A 58 -11.11 6.17 11.78
N SER A 59 -10.61 4.98 11.45
CA SER A 59 -11.43 3.86 11.00
C SER A 59 -12.42 3.42 12.09
N HIS A 60 -11.98 3.38 13.36
CA HIS A 60 -12.87 3.08 14.49
C HIS A 60 -13.98 4.14 14.66
N HIS A 61 -13.69 5.41 14.37
CA HIS A 61 -14.67 6.49 14.45
C HIS A 61 -15.66 6.52 13.28
N ILE A 62 -15.19 6.24 12.05
CA ILE A 62 -16.01 6.31 10.82
C ILE A 62 -16.81 5.02 10.58
N PHE A 63 -16.23 3.85 10.86
CA PHE A 63 -16.82 2.55 10.54
C PHE A 63 -17.53 1.88 11.72
N LYS A 64 -18.31 2.63 12.51
CA LYS A 64 -19.32 2.07 13.44
C LYS A 64 -20.46 1.30 12.74
N LYS A 65 -20.29 0.90 11.47
CA LYS A 65 -21.28 0.14 10.70
C LYS A 65 -20.85 -1.33 10.64
N PRO A 66 -21.70 -2.29 11.05
CA PRO A 66 -21.37 -3.72 11.18
C PRO A 66 -21.19 -4.48 9.85
N TYR A 67 -21.15 -3.78 8.71
CA TYR A 67 -21.15 -4.40 7.37
C TYR A 67 -19.81 -4.32 6.65
N LEU A 68 -18.86 -3.52 7.15
CA LEU A 68 -17.49 -3.53 6.66
C LEU A 68 -16.67 -4.32 7.67
N ASN A 69 -16.60 -5.64 7.49
CA ASN A 69 -15.65 -6.51 8.19
C ASN A 69 -14.24 -6.22 7.67
N LEU A 70 -13.80 -4.97 7.77
CA LEU A 70 -12.40 -4.64 7.64
C LEU A 70 -11.77 -5.18 8.92
N HIS A 71 -11.26 -6.40 8.82
CA HIS A 71 -10.69 -7.17 9.91
C HIS A 71 -9.37 -6.52 10.33
N PHE A 72 -9.44 -5.31 10.90
CA PHE A 72 -8.38 -4.62 11.62
C PHE A 72 -8.15 -5.35 12.95
N THR A 73 -7.84 -6.64 12.92
CA THR A 73 -7.64 -7.41 14.15
C THR A 73 -6.34 -7.11 14.85
N LYS A 74 -5.45 -6.31 14.24
CA LYS A 74 -4.35 -5.64 14.93
C LYS A 74 -4.15 -4.28 14.27
N SER A 75 -4.10 -3.21 15.05
CA SER A 75 -3.84 -1.82 14.62
C SER A 75 -2.49 -1.61 13.89
N THR A 76 -1.80 -2.69 13.51
CA THR A 76 -0.40 -2.70 13.11
C THR A 76 -0.17 -3.22 11.69
N VAL A 77 -1.20 -3.76 11.02
CA VAL A 77 -1.05 -4.36 9.68
C VAL A 77 -2.08 -3.74 8.74
N LEU A 78 -1.62 -3.22 7.61
CA LEU A 78 -2.41 -2.67 6.52
C LEU A 78 -2.02 -3.41 5.25
N GLU A 79 -3.01 -3.82 4.46
CA GLU A 79 -2.78 -4.43 3.16
C GLU A 79 -2.06 -3.46 2.20
N SER A 80 -1.34 -4.03 1.25
CA SER A 80 -0.49 -3.30 0.31
C SER A 80 -1.31 -2.42 -0.62
N GLU A 81 -2.51 -2.84 -1.02
CA GLU A 81 -3.41 -2.06 -1.90
C GLU A 81 -3.84 -0.72 -1.25
N PRO A 82 -4.44 -0.68 -0.04
CA PRO A 82 -4.78 0.59 0.60
C PRO A 82 -3.55 1.41 0.99
N ALA A 83 -2.41 0.79 1.29
CA ALA A 83 -1.15 1.50 1.51
C ALA A 83 -0.68 2.25 0.25
N LEU A 84 -0.69 1.57 -0.91
CA LEU A 84 -0.36 2.18 -2.20
C LEU A 84 -1.35 3.29 -2.59
N MET A 85 -2.63 3.13 -2.26
CA MET A 85 -3.62 4.19 -2.48
C MET A 85 -3.31 5.44 -1.64
N PHE A 86 -2.95 5.27 -0.37
CA PHE A 86 -2.51 6.37 0.49
C PHE A 86 -1.30 7.10 -0.10
N ASP A 87 -0.26 6.36 -0.49
CA ASP A 87 0.95 6.93 -1.07
C ASP A 87 0.67 7.62 -2.42
N SER A 88 -0.25 7.08 -3.24
CA SER A 88 -0.63 7.69 -4.52
C SER A 88 -1.25 9.09 -4.35
N VAL A 89 -2.13 9.27 -3.37
CA VAL A 89 -2.75 10.57 -3.06
C VAL A 89 -1.71 11.52 -2.50
N TYR A 90 -0.78 11.02 -1.68
CA TYR A 90 0.30 11.81 -1.11
C TYR A 90 1.24 12.34 -2.21
N VAL A 91 1.73 11.46 -3.10
CA VAL A 91 2.55 11.84 -4.25
C VAL A 91 1.80 12.81 -5.17
N PHE A 92 0.52 12.57 -5.42
CA PHE A 92 -0.32 13.45 -6.22
C PHE A 92 -0.42 14.87 -5.62
N ALA A 93 -0.69 14.97 -4.32
CA ALA A 93 -0.79 16.24 -3.62
C ALA A 93 0.53 17.04 -3.69
N ILE A 94 1.68 16.38 -3.47
CA ILE A 94 2.99 17.02 -3.56
C ILE A 94 3.30 17.46 -4.99
N GLY A 95 3.08 16.57 -5.98
CA GLY A 95 3.33 16.89 -7.38
C GLY A 95 2.47 18.05 -7.89
N LEU A 96 1.19 18.06 -7.51
CA LEU A 96 0.26 19.13 -7.86
C LEU A 96 0.66 20.47 -7.21
N GLN A 97 0.99 20.47 -5.92
CA GLN A 97 1.46 21.68 -5.22
C GLN A 97 2.74 22.23 -5.84
N THR A 98 3.66 21.35 -6.24
CA THR A 98 4.93 21.75 -6.87
C THR A 98 4.71 22.33 -8.26
N LEU A 99 3.79 21.75 -9.03
CA LEU A 99 3.39 22.29 -10.34
C LEU A 99 2.82 23.71 -10.20
N GLU A 100 1.90 23.93 -9.27
CA GLU A 100 1.24 25.23 -9.05
C GLU A 100 2.22 26.37 -8.72
N GLN A 101 3.35 26.06 -8.08
CA GLN A 101 4.41 27.05 -7.80
C GLN A 101 5.13 27.55 -9.05
N SER A 102 5.10 26.77 -10.14
CA SER A 102 5.86 27.02 -11.37
C SER A 102 4.99 27.45 -12.55
N HIS A 103 3.74 26.98 -12.61
CA HIS A 103 2.82 27.20 -13.72
C HIS A 103 1.40 27.39 -13.18
N SER A 104 0.62 28.27 -13.82
CA SER A 104 -0.80 28.40 -13.51
C SER A 104 -1.57 27.16 -13.99
N LEU A 105 -2.26 26.49 -13.07
CA LEU A 105 -3.02 25.29 -13.39
C LEU A 105 -4.43 25.65 -13.89
N THR A 106 -4.70 25.38 -15.16
CA THR A 106 -6.02 25.57 -15.76
C THR A 106 -6.65 24.21 -16.02
N LEU A 107 -7.79 23.92 -15.39
CA LEU A 107 -8.55 22.70 -15.64
C LEU A 107 -9.39 22.87 -16.91
N SER A 108 -9.44 21.81 -17.72
CA SER A 108 -10.22 21.77 -18.94
C SER A 108 -11.20 20.61 -18.89
N ASN A 109 -12.42 20.82 -19.39
CA ASN A 109 -13.35 19.73 -19.62
C ASN A 109 -12.84 18.93 -20.82
N ILE A 110 -12.59 17.65 -20.63
CA ILE A 110 -12.19 16.71 -21.68
C ILE A 110 -13.32 15.73 -21.96
N SER A 111 -13.44 15.30 -23.21
CA SER A 111 -14.40 14.27 -23.64
C SER A 111 -13.65 13.01 -24.05
N CYS A 112 -14.24 11.83 -23.82
CA CYS A 112 -13.70 10.58 -24.36
C CYS A 112 -13.97 10.40 -25.86
N GLU A 113 -14.87 11.21 -26.44
CA GLU A 113 -15.19 11.18 -27.87
C GLU A 113 -14.19 12.00 -28.71
N GLU A 114 -13.46 12.92 -28.08
CA GLU A 114 -12.50 13.80 -28.72
C GLU A 114 -11.07 13.46 -28.23
N GLU A 115 -10.10 13.38 -29.15
CA GLU A 115 -8.71 13.07 -28.82
C GLU A 115 -7.93 14.31 -28.34
N ASN A 116 -8.55 15.09 -27.45
CA ASN A 116 -7.96 16.31 -26.89
C ASN A 116 -7.31 16.02 -25.54
N SER A 117 -5.99 16.17 -25.45
CA SER A 117 -5.26 16.04 -24.19
C SER A 117 -5.38 17.29 -23.32
N TRP A 118 -5.27 17.13 -22.00
CA TRP A 118 -5.12 18.27 -21.11
C TRP A 118 -3.69 18.84 -21.19
N ASP A 119 -3.55 20.11 -21.55
CA ASP A 119 -2.26 20.80 -21.74
C ASP A 119 -1.33 20.71 -20.51
N GLY A 120 -1.90 20.73 -19.30
CA GLY A 120 -1.15 20.60 -18.05
C GLY A 120 -0.63 19.19 -17.74
N GLY A 121 -1.07 18.18 -18.49
CA GLY A 121 -0.81 16.77 -18.19
C GLY A 121 0.67 16.40 -18.23
N LEU A 122 1.42 16.88 -19.24
CA LEU A 122 2.86 16.60 -19.38
C LEU A 122 3.67 17.22 -18.24
N SER A 123 3.32 18.45 -17.83
CA SER A 123 3.98 19.09 -16.69
C SER A 123 3.66 18.32 -15.41
N LEU A 124 2.39 17.95 -15.18
CA LEU A 124 1.99 17.22 -13.98
C LEU A 124 2.75 15.89 -13.86
N ILE A 125 2.82 15.06 -14.90
CA ILE A 125 3.52 13.77 -14.82
C ILE A 125 5.02 13.95 -14.51
N ASN A 126 5.65 15.01 -15.04
CA ASN A 126 7.04 15.30 -14.73
C ASN A 126 7.23 15.68 -13.26
N TYR A 127 6.32 16.47 -12.68
CA TYR A 127 6.36 16.80 -11.26
C TYR A 127 6.06 15.59 -10.37
N LEU A 128 5.10 14.73 -10.76
CA LEU A 128 4.83 13.47 -10.04
C LEU A 128 6.06 12.56 -10.00
N ASN A 129 6.74 12.39 -11.14
CA ASN A 129 7.95 11.56 -11.24
C ASN A 129 9.15 12.14 -10.48
N ALA A 130 9.16 13.45 -10.22
CA ALA A 130 10.20 14.11 -9.43
C ALA A 130 9.98 14.00 -7.92
N VAL A 131 8.80 13.55 -7.46
CA VAL A 131 8.53 13.37 -6.03
C VAL A 131 9.35 12.19 -5.51
N SER A 132 10.31 12.47 -4.62
CA SER A 132 10.91 11.44 -3.77
C SER A 132 10.07 11.29 -2.51
N SER A 133 9.27 10.22 -2.39
CA SER A 133 8.52 9.97 -1.15
C SER A 133 9.46 9.61 0.00
N THR A 134 9.15 10.10 1.20
CA THR A 134 9.80 9.76 2.48
C THR A 134 9.27 8.46 3.09
N THR A 135 8.08 7.99 2.71
CA THR A 135 7.60 6.64 3.03
C THR A 135 8.31 5.64 2.11
N LYS A 136 9.54 5.28 2.47
CA LYS A 136 10.24 4.21 1.77
C LYS A 136 9.50 2.90 2.02
N GLN A 137 8.79 2.43 1.00
CA GLN A 137 8.40 1.03 0.92
C GLN A 137 9.67 0.23 0.59
N GLU A 138 10.38 -0.21 1.63
CA GLU A 138 11.51 -1.13 1.45
C GLU A 138 10.99 -2.56 1.42
N ILE A 139 11.32 -3.26 0.33
CA ILE A 139 11.05 -4.69 0.22
C ILE A 139 11.85 -5.40 1.30
N THR A 140 11.17 -5.75 2.39
CA THR A 140 11.79 -6.49 3.48
C THR A 140 11.57 -7.98 3.26
N PHE A 141 12.66 -8.74 3.32
CA PHE A 141 12.63 -10.20 3.25
C PHE A 141 12.37 -10.76 4.65
N TYR A 142 11.42 -11.69 4.75
CA TYR A 142 11.19 -12.54 5.92
C TYR A 142 11.58 -13.97 5.60
#